data_AF-A0A3D4UVS7-F1
#
_entry.id   AF-A0A3D4UVS7-F1
#
_cell.length_a   1.000
_cell.length_b   1.000
_cell.length_c   1.000
_cell.angle_alpha   90.00
_cell.angle_beta   90.00
_cell.angle_gamma   90.00
#
_symmetry.space_group_name_H-M   'P 1'
#
loop_
_entity.id
_entity.type
_entity.pdbx_description
1 polymer ?
#
loop_
_entity_poly.entity_id
_entity_poly.type
_entity_poly.pdbx_seq_one_letter_code
_entity_poly.pdbx_strand_id
1 'polypeptide(L)'
;MRDALLPLLEDPLKKVYYGIDFHSTNENIFYPIEESVPTSPDNLTQRWFPLVQTNNPSAVFAYEEFDTSSPISKNWIYKTFGADALTFEMDDELSMDTIEQIARSSAQSLMTLLLEEKNKVQ
;
A
#
# COMPACT_ATOMS: atom_id res chain seq x y z
N MET A 1 -16.51 -3.94 1.98
CA MET A 1 -15.13 -4.41 1.71
C MET A 1 -14.95 -5.85 2.17
N ARG A 2 -15.03 -6.17 3.48
CA ARG A 2 -14.88 -7.54 4.03
C ARG A 2 -15.55 -8.65 3.22
N ASP A 3 -16.89 -8.62 3.12
CA ASP A 3 -17.66 -9.71 2.52
C ASP A 3 -17.40 -9.89 1.01
N ALA A 4 -16.88 -8.85 0.34
CA ALA A 4 -16.49 -8.94 -1.06
C ALA A 4 -15.11 -9.58 -1.27
N LEU A 5 -14.23 -9.50 -0.26
CA LEU A 5 -12.86 -10.04 -0.34
C LEU A 5 -12.71 -11.42 0.30
N LEU A 6 -13.56 -11.78 1.27
CA LEU A 6 -13.53 -13.09 1.92
C LEU A 6 -13.58 -14.28 0.94
N PRO A 7 -14.36 -14.26 -0.16
CA PRO A 7 -14.35 -15.36 -1.14
C PRO A 7 -12.99 -15.63 -1.79
N LEU A 8 -12.03 -14.69 -1.72
CA LEU A 8 -10.67 -14.91 -2.23
C LEU A 8 -9.87 -15.92 -1.40
N LEU A 9 -10.23 -16.16 -0.14
CA LEU A 9 -9.58 -17.19 0.69
C LEU A 9 -9.90 -18.61 0.21
N GLU A 10 -11.06 -18.79 -0.42
CA GLU A 10 -11.55 -20.08 -0.88
C GLU A 10 -11.10 -20.41 -2.31
N ASP A 11 -10.47 -19.45 -3.00
CA ASP A 11 -10.01 -19.62 -4.38
C ASP A 11 -8.48 -19.85 -4.41
N PRO A 12 -8.01 -21.10 -4.56
CA PRO A 12 -6.58 -21.40 -4.53
C PRO A 12 -5.80 -20.83 -5.73
N LEU A 13 -6.50 -20.32 -6.76
CA LEU A 13 -5.88 -19.66 -7.90
C LEU A 13 -5.67 -18.16 -7.68
N LYS A 14 -6.19 -17.61 -6.58
CA LYS A 14 -6.05 -16.20 -6.24
C LYS A 14 -5.22 -16.04 -4.98
N LYS A 15 -4.36 -15.03 -4.99
CA LYS A 15 -3.60 -14.61 -3.82
C LYS A 15 -3.65 -13.10 -3.75
N VAL A 16 -3.95 -12.57 -2.57
CA VAL A 16 -3.87 -11.14 -2.28
C VAL A 16 -2.40 -10.83 -2.01
N TYR A 17 -1.82 -9.92 -2.80
CA TYR A 17 -0.42 -9.51 -2.64
C TYR A 17 -0.29 -8.20 -1.86
N TYR A 18 -1.29 -7.32 -1.92
CA TYR A 18 -1.19 -6.01 -1.30
C TYR A 18 -2.56 -5.38 -1.07
N GLY A 19 -2.68 -4.55 -0.04
CA GLY A 19 -3.86 -3.75 0.27
C GLY A 19 -3.55 -2.25 0.36
N ILE A 20 -4.46 -1.42 -0.14
CA ILE A 20 -4.37 0.03 0.03
C ILE A 20 -5.73 0.55 0.47
N ASP A 21 -5.74 1.34 1.54
CA ASP A 21 -6.89 2.12 1.98
C ASP A 21 -6.59 3.60 1.71
N PHE A 22 -7.24 4.18 0.70
CA PHE A 22 -7.04 5.57 0.29
C PHE A 22 -7.92 6.51 1.09
N HIS A 23 -7.31 7.55 1.66
CA HIS A 23 -7.95 8.63 2.40
C HIS A 23 -7.36 9.97 1.95
N SER A 24 -7.91 11.06 2.47
CA SER A 24 -7.43 12.41 2.22
C SER A 24 -7.34 13.20 3.51
N THR A 25 -6.30 14.03 3.59
CA THR A 25 -6.04 14.97 4.67
C THR A 25 -5.38 16.21 4.06
N ASN A 26 -4.78 17.08 4.86
CA ASN A 26 -4.00 18.25 4.42
C ASN A 26 -2.50 17.95 4.24
N GLU A 27 -2.11 16.68 4.21
CA GLU A 27 -0.72 16.20 4.14
C GLU A 27 -0.66 14.90 3.34
N ASN A 28 0.47 14.62 2.70
CA ASN A 28 0.68 13.29 2.08
C ASN A 28 1.35 12.36 3.09
N ILE A 29 0.70 11.24 3.42
CA ILE A 29 1.17 10.34 4.48
C ILE A 29 1.06 8.88 4.07
N PHE A 30 2.12 8.12 4.38
CA PHE A 30 2.11 6.67 4.36
C PHE A 30 2.01 6.15 5.80
N TYR A 31 0.98 5.34 6.06
CA TYR A 31 0.82 4.58 7.29
C TYR A 31 1.00 3.08 7.05
N PRO A 32 2.25 2.62 6.84
CA PRO A 32 2.55 1.20 6.64
C PRO A 32 2.33 0.37 7.92
N ILE A 33 2.34 -0.94 7.74
CA ILE A 33 2.60 -1.88 8.83
C ILE A 33 4.09 -1.82 9.18
N GLU A 34 4.43 -1.96 10.48
CA GLU A 34 5.81 -2.04 10.95
C GLU A 34 6.65 -3.05 10.17
N GLU A 35 7.86 -2.66 9.75
CA GLU A 35 8.78 -3.51 8.97
C GLU A 35 9.12 -4.84 9.68
N SER A 36 9.05 -4.85 11.01
CA SER A 36 9.32 -6.05 11.80
C SER A 36 8.21 -7.12 11.72
N VAL A 37 7.03 -6.78 11.19
CA VAL A 37 5.89 -7.69 11.04
C VAL A 37 6.01 -8.43 9.71
N PRO A 38 6.21 -9.76 9.71
CA PRO A 38 6.39 -10.51 8.47
C PRO A 38 5.15 -10.48 7.59
N THR A 39 5.31 -10.14 6.31
CA THR A 39 4.22 -10.08 5.33
C THR A 39 4.51 -10.93 4.10
N SER A 40 3.51 -11.22 3.26
CA SER A 40 3.69 -11.94 2.00
C SER A 40 2.97 -11.24 0.85
N PRO A 41 3.71 -10.59 -0.09
CA PRO A 41 5.16 -10.39 -0.12
C PRO A 41 5.69 -9.53 1.03
N ASP A 42 6.95 -9.75 1.38
CA ASP A 42 7.57 -9.11 2.55
C ASP A 42 8.03 -7.67 2.25
N ASN A 43 7.75 -6.77 3.19
CA ASN A 43 8.19 -5.37 3.20
C ASN A 43 7.91 -4.62 1.89
N LEU A 44 6.74 -4.85 1.29
CA LEU A 44 6.38 -4.28 0.00
C LEU A 44 6.22 -2.76 0.09
N THR A 45 5.61 -2.25 1.17
CA THR A 45 5.45 -0.81 1.40
C THR A 45 6.79 -0.12 1.63
N GLN A 46 7.67 -0.71 2.44
CA GLN A 46 9.02 -0.22 2.71
C GLN A 46 9.85 -0.11 1.42
N ARG A 47 9.67 -1.04 0.48
CA ARG A 47 10.31 -0.97 -0.85
C ARG A 47 9.65 0.03 -1.79
N TRP A 48 8.34 0.24 -1.67
CA TRP A 48 7.58 1.12 -2.55
C TRP A 48 7.78 2.60 -2.21
N PHE A 49 7.78 2.95 -0.94
CA PHE A 49 7.87 4.34 -0.48
C PHE A 49 9.07 5.13 -1.04
N PRO A 50 10.31 4.59 -1.06
CA PRO A 50 11.45 5.29 -1.67
C PRO A 50 11.27 5.59 -3.16
N LEU A 51 10.54 4.73 -3.89
CA LEU A 51 10.24 4.96 -5.31
C LEU A 51 9.24 6.11 -5.48
N VAL A 52 8.24 6.19 -4.59
CA VAL A 52 7.26 7.29 -4.58
C VAL A 52 7.93 8.62 -4.30
N GLN A 53 8.81 8.68 -3.30
CA GLN A 53 9.58 9.90 -3.00
C GLN A 53 10.51 10.29 -4.16
N THR A 54 11.23 9.33 -4.74
CA THR A 54 12.15 9.59 -5.86
C THR A 54 11.42 10.12 -7.10
N ASN A 55 10.23 9.58 -7.39
CA ASN A 55 9.43 9.99 -8.54
C ASN A 55 8.72 11.34 -8.34
N ASN A 56 8.57 11.79 -7.09
CA ASN A 56 7.83 13.01 -6.74
C ASN A 56 8.66 13.89 -5.79
N PRO A 57 9.85 14.36 -6.18
CA PRO A 57 10.79 15.06 -5.29
C PRO A 57 10.28 16.41 -4.76
N SER A 58 9.25 16.98 -5.40
CA SER A 58 8.60 18.23 -4.97
C SER A 58 7.46 18.01 -3.97
N ALA A 59 7.02 16.77 -3.76
CA ALA A 59 5.97 16.42 -2.81
C ALA A 59 6.59 15.88 -1.52
N VAL A 60 6.19 16.43 -0.38
CA VAL A 60 6.62 15.93 0.93
C VAL A 60 5.67 14.82 1.35
N PHE A 61 6.23 13.66 1.66
CA PHE A 61 5.49 12.53 2.23
C PHE A 61 6.02 12.22 3.63
N ALA A 62 5.11 12.19 4.60
CA ALA A 62 5.37 11.60 5.91
C ALA A 62 5.28 10.07 5.82
N TYR A 63 5.99 9.39 6.71
CA TYR A 63 6.08 7.94 6.78
C TYR A 63 6.05 7.52 8.24
N GLU A 64 4.99 6.85 8.65
CA GLU A 64 4.72 6.53 10.05
C GLU A 64 4.23 5.09 10.17
N GLU A 65 5.09 4.20 10.63
CA GLU A 65 4.72 2.80 10.81
C GLU A 65 3.84 2.59 12.04
N PHE A 66 2.88 1.67 11.92
CA PHE A 66 2.00 1.29 13.02
C PHE A 66 1.83 -0.22 13.12
N ASP A 67 1.70 -0.69 14.36
CA ASP A 67 1.38 -2.08 14.66
C ASP A 67 0.06 -2.55 14.02
N THR A 68 -0.18 -3.86 14.13
CA THR A 68 -1.37 -4.51 13.55
C THR A 68 -2.50 -4.72 14.56
N SER A 69 -2.46 -4.10 15.74
CA SER A 69 -3.39 -4.37 16.84
C SER A 69 -4.78 -3.77 16.61
N SER A 70 -4.87 -2.58 16.01
CA SER A 70 -6.09 -1.81 15.86
C SER A 70 -7.05 -2.37 14.78
N PRO A 71 -8.37 -2.10 14.88
CA PRO A 71 -9.40 -2.67 13.99
C PRO A 71 -9.60 -1.85 12.69
N ILE A 72 -8.51 -1.51 12.00
CA ILE A 72 -8.53 -0.71 10.76
C ILE A 72 -8.33 -1.58 9.51
N SER A 73 -8.64 -1.04 8.33
CA SER A 73 -8.65 -1.77 7.04
C SER A 73 -7.32 -2.46 6.75
N LYS A 74 -6.18 -1.76 6.82
CA LYS A 74 -4.85 -2.34 6.54
C LYS A 74 -4.55 -3.54 7.45
N ASN A 75 -4.89 -3.42 8.73
CA ASN A 75 -4.66 -4.47 9.73
C ASN A 75 -5.60 -5.66 9.52
N TRP A 76 -6.84 -5.42 9.05
CA TRP A 76 -7.76 -6.49 8.68
C TRP A 76 -7.26 -7.26 7.45
N ILE A 77 -6.75 -6.57 6.42
CA ILE A 77 -6.17 -7.20 5.22
C ILE A 77 -4.99 -8.08 5.62
N TYR A 78 -4.05 -7.55 6.42
CA TYR A 78 -2.92 -8.33 6.92
C TYR A 78 -3.36 -9.55 7.72
N LYS A 79 -4.23 -9.39 8.73
CA LYS A 79 -4.68 -10.52 9.56
C LYS A 79 -5.44 -11.60 8.78
N THR A 80 -6.09 -11.21 7.68
CA THR A 80 -6.93 -12.12 6.89
C THR A 80 -6.12 -12.84 5.80
N PHE A 81 -5.23 -12.12 5.11
CA PHE A 81 -4.54 -12.62 3.92
C PHE A 81 -3.03 -12.79 4.10
N GLY A 82 -2.45 -12.28 5.19
CA GLY A 82 -1.00 -12.19 5.38
C GLY A 82 -0.30 -11.18 4.45
N ALA A 83 -1.07 -10.45 3.64
CA ALA A 83 -0.55 -9.45 2.71
C ALA A 83 -0.15 -8.17 3.43
N ASP A 84 0.90 -7.52 2.96
CA ASP A 84 1.22 -6.16 3.37
C ASP A 84 0.11 -5.19 2.94
N ALA A 85 -0.08 -4.12 3.69
CA ALA A 85 -1.08 -3.10 3.41
C ALA A 85 -0.76 -1.77 4.11
N LEU A 86 -1.25 -0.66 3.52
CA LEU A 86 -1.12 0.66 4.13
C LEU A 86 -2.44 1.45 4.10
N THR A 87 -2.52 2.44 4.99
CA THR A 87 -3.37 3.61 4.76
C THR A 87 -2.54 4.66 4.03
N PHE A 88 -3.07 5.16 2.91
CA PHE A 88 -2.45 6.21 2.10
C PHE A 88 -3.30 7.46 2.22
N GLU A 89 -2.74 8.52 2.80
CA GLU A 89 -3.35 9.85 2.87
C GLU A 89 -2.78 10.74 1.77
N MET A 90 -3.65 11.40 1.02
CA MET A 90 -3.26 12.42 0.04
C MET A 90 -3.66 13.81 0.54
N ASP A 91 -2.79 14.79 0.33
CA ASP A 91 -3.08 16.21 0.52
C ASP A 91 -4.14 16.69 -0.49
N ASP A 92 -5.31 17.08 0.01
CA ASP A 92 -6.44 17.54 -0.78
C ASP A 92 -6.38 19.03 -1.18
N GLU A 93 -5.38 19.77 -0.69
CA GLU A 93 -5.11 21.16 -1.08
C GLU A 93 -4.20 21.25 -2.33
N LEU A 94 -3.61 20.14 -2.77
CA LEU A 94 -2.77 20.07 -3.97
C LEU A 94 -3.56 20.37 -5.25
N SER A 95 -2.85 20.89 -6.25
CA SER A 95 -3.43 21.04 -7.58
C SER A 95 -3.75 19.67 -8.20
N MET A 96 -4.82 19.61 -9.00
CA MET A 96 -5.24 18.36 -9.65
C MET A 96 -4.13 17.75 -10.52
N ASP A 97 -3.33 18.59 -11.21
CA ASP A 97 -2.19 18.14 -12.03
C ASP A 97 -1.12 17.45 -11.16
N THR A 98 -0.86 17.99 -9.96
CA THR A 98 0.07 17.40 -9.00
C THR A 98 -0.45 16.06 -8.48
N ILE A 99 -1.73 15.99 -8.11
CA ILE A 99 -2.37 14.74 -7.64
C ILE A 99 -2.30 13.68 -8.75
N GLU A 100 -2.60 14.04 -10.00
CA GLU A 100 -2.56 13.12 -11.12
C GLU A 100 -1.13 12.61 -11.37
N GLN A 101 -0.12 13.48 -11.30
CA GLN A 101 1.28 13.08 -11.44
C GLN A 101 1.69 12.08 -10.35
N ILE A 102 1.39 12.38 -9.08
CA ILE A 102 1.71 11.51 -7.94
C ILE A 102 1.00 10.17 -8.10
N ALA A 103 -0.30 10.18 -8.40
CA ALA A 103 -1.10 8.96 -8.52
C ALA A 103 -0.56 8.05 -9.64
N ARG A 104 -0.25 8.62 -10.82
CA ARG A 104 0.28 7.85 -11.95
C ARG A 104 1.65 7.25 -11.64
N SER A 105 2.58 8.05 -11.13
CA SER A 105 3.94 7.59 -10.86
C SER A 105 3.99 6.56 -9.73
N SER A 106 3.16 6.73 -8.69
CA SER A 106 3.06 5.81 -7.56
C SER A 106 2.40 4.48 -7.96
N ALA A 107 1.34 4.52 -8.77
CA ALA A 107 0.71 3.31 -9.29
C ALA A 107 1.66 2.50 -10.20
N GLN A 108 2.44 3.18 -11.04
CA GLN A 108 3.42 2.53 -11.93
C GLN A 108 4.58 1.88 -11.16
N SER A 109 5.12 2.56 -10.14
CA SER A 109 6.18 1.98 -9.31
C SER A 109 5.69 0.78 -8.51
N LEU A 110 4.47 0.85 -7.95
CA LEU A 110 3.85 -0.27 -7.26
C LEU A 110 3.63 -1.47 -8.20
N MET A 111 3.10 -1.22 -9.40
CA MET A 111 2.87 -2.28 -10.39
C MET A 111 4.16 -3.00 -10.75
N THR A 112 5.26 -2.26 -10.91
CA THR A 112 6.59 -2.84 -11.17
C THR A 112 6.98 -3.82 -10.06
N LEU A 113 6.87 -3.42 -8.79
CA LEU A 113 7.18 -4.28 -7.65
C LEU A 113 6.26 -5.50 -7.58
N LEU A 114 4.96 -5.34 -7.82
CA LEU A 114 4.00 -6.45 -7.82
C LEU A 114 4.28 -7.48 -8.92
N LEU A 115 4.70 -7.02 -10.11
CA LEU A 115 5.11 -7.91 -11.20
C LEU A 115 6.41 -8.66 -10.87
N GLU A 116 7.38 -8.00 -10.25
CA GLU A 116 8.59 -8.66 -9.75
C GLU A 116 8.25 -9.76 -8.72
N GLU A 117 7.37 -9.47 -7.75
CA GLU A 117 6.93 -10.45 -6.76
C GLU A 117 6.17 -11.61 -7.40
N LYS A 118 5.31 -11.34 -8.38
CA LYS A 118 4.61 -12.39 -9.13
C LYS A 118 5.57 -13.31 -9.87
N ASN A 119 6.64 -12.77 -10.45
CA ASN A 119 7.60 -13.54 -11.24
C ASN A 119 8.52 -14.43 -10.37
N LYS A 120 8.71 -14.12 -9.07
CA LYS A 120 9.48 -14.96 -8.15
C LYS A 120 8.81 -16.30 -7.81
N VAL A 121 7.50 -16.39 -8.01
CA VAL A 121 6.66 -17.53 -7.63
C VAL A 121 6.18 -18.36 -8.83
N GLN A 122 6.60 -17.98 -10.05
CA GLN A 122 6.45 -18.78 -11.27
C GLN A 122 7.66 -19.70 -11.47
#